data_AF-A0A954EEX7-F1
#
_entry.id   AF-A0A954EEX7-F1
#
_cell.length_a   1.000
_cell.length_b   1.000
_cell.length_c   1.000
_cell.angle_alpha   90.00
_cell.angle_beta   90.00
_cell.angle_gamma   90.00
#
_symmetry.space_group_name_H-M   'P 1'
#
loop_
_entity.id
_entity.type
_entity.pdbx_description
1 polymer ?
#
loop_
_entity_poly.entity_id
_entity_poly.type
_entity_poly.pdbx_seq_one_letter_code
_entity_poly.pdbx_strand_id
1 'polypeptide(L)'
;MINWFKRNENNLDKLTSELRNEGPRQFAKWSNEAFDSYLEEPVANLKRSLESRDKKKQDHASLTNYLRMVYEGVGAGWLKTINWETPSPTFLAHCLSRLVPYQLRKVPVEERADVLRNVWNLGEGMAREPQWLNQYAITQTNWSTDITKLQEHLETILEPVLSQTKNATWKGKYNLNVINLRNVSDGFLPGRMFLASPAVLCVENELDQEETIGILLRHPSECKVLGIVGKLPEHSESFTPPSIKLSSDAILINGIPVSAPFISAPHRSLCAATGFVAVTAEDSQRLWLVEVA
;
A
#
# COMPACT_ATOMS: atom_id res chain seq x y z
N MET A 1 -32.18 -11.65 31.13
CA MET A 1 -30.99 -10.93 30.64
C MET A 1 -29.98 -11.87 29.95
N ILE A 2 -29.66 -13.04 30.53
CA ILE A 2 -28.77 -14.07 29.92
C ILE A 2 -29.30 -14.65 28.59
N ASN A 3 -30.62 -14.81 28.44
CA ASN A 3 -31.23 -15.41 27.23
C ASN A 3 -31.22 -14.50 25.98
N TRP A 4 -31.08 -13.18 26.14
CA TRP A 4 -31.03 -12.25 24.99
C TRP A 4 -29.63 -12.20 24.36
N PHE A 5 -28.59 -12.20 25.20
CA PHE A 5 -27.18 -12.32 24.76
C PHE A 5 -26.95 -13.62 23.98
N LYS A 6 -27.40 -14.77 24.52
CA LYS A 6 -27.32 -16.05 23.80
C LYS A 6 -28.06 -16.02 22.46
N ARG A 7 -29.19 -15.32 22.36
CA ARG A 7 -29.99 -15.25 21.13
C ARG A 7 -29.31 -14.41 20.03
N ASN A 8 -28.57 -13.37 20.39
CA ASN A 8 -27.87 -12.52 19.43
C ASN A 8 -26.49 -13.06 19.03
N GLU A 9 -25.75 -13.70 19.95
CA GLU A 9 -24.56 -14.47 19.57
C GLU A 9 -24.92 -15.61 18.62
N ASN A 10 -26.02 -16.33 18.90
CA ASN A 10 -26.55 -17.34 18.00
C ASN A 10 -26.92 -16.81 16.60
N ASN A 11 -27.24 -15.52 16.44
CA ASN A 11 -27.55 -14.94 15.13
C ASN A 11 -26.29 -14.62 14.33
N LEU A 12 -25.22 -14.16 14.98
CA LEU A 12 -23.96 -13.89 14.28
C LEU A 12 -23.27 -15.20 13.89
N ASP A 13 -23.23 -16.18 14.80
CA ASP A 13 -22.64 -17.50 14.52
C ASP A 13 -23.41 -18.23 13.40
N LYS A 14 -24.73 -18.08 13.40
CA LYS A 14 -25.59 -18.57 12.32
C LYS A 14 -25.27 -17.85 11.01
N LEU A 15 -25.21 -16.52 11.00
CA LEU A 15 -24.89 -15.75 9.79
C LEU A 15 -23.50 -16.13 9.24
N THR A 16 -22.48 -16.22 10.10
CA THR A 16 -21.14 -16.66 9.73
C THR A 16 -21.16 -18.04 9.08
N SER A 17 -21.89 -18.99 9.68
CA SER A 17 -22.04 -20.35 9.14
C SER A 17 -22.77 -20.36 7.79
N GLU A 18 -23.82 -19.55 7.65
CA GLU A 18 -24.55 -19.38 6.39
C GLU A 18 -23.65 -18.82 5.29
N LEU A 19 -22.94 -17.72 5.56
CA LEU A 19 -22.02 -17.10 4.61
C LEU A 19 -20.87 -18.04 4.23
N ARG A 20 -20.28 -18.75 5.20
CA ARG A 20 -19.22 -19.72 4.94
C ARG A 20 -19.66 -20.87 4.04
N ASN A 21 -20.90 -21.34 4.20
CA ASN A 21 -21.47 -22.42 3.38
C ASN A 21 -21.90 -21.95 1.99
N GLU A 22 -22.36 -20.70 1.88
CA GLU A 22 -22.87 -20.14 0.62
C GLU A 22 -21.76 -19.59 -0.27
N GLY A 23 -20.67 -19.09 0.30
CA GLY A 23 -19.54 -18.49 -0.42
C GLY A 23 -18.98 -19.36 -1.56
N PRO A 24 -18.66 -20.66 -1.33
CA PRO A 24 -18.17 -21.56 -2.39
C PRO A 24 -19.18 -21.78 -3.53
N ARG A 25 -20.47 -21.54 -3.30
CA ARG A 25 -21.53 -21.71 -4.30
C ARG A 25 -21.72 -20.46 -5.14
N GLN A 26 -21.51 -19.29 -4.55
CA GLN A 26 -21.74 -17.99 -5.19
C GLN A 26 -20.51 -17.44 -5.91
N PHE A 27 -19.30 -17.75 -5.41
CA PHE A 27 -18.08 -17.11 -5.91
C PHE A 27 -17.00 -18.11 -6.33
N ALA A 28 -16.49 -17.94 -7.56
CA ALA A 28 -15.40 -18.76 -8.09
C ALA A 28 -14.06 -18.54 -7.37
N LYS A 29 -13.84 -17.37 -6.76
CA LYS A 29 -12.59 -17.02 -6.05
C LYS A 29 -12.67 -17.21 -4.53
N TRP A 30 -13.75 -17.81 -4.05
CA TRP A 30 -13.96 -18.00 -2.62
C TRP A 30 -12.82 -18.77 -1.95
N SER A 31 -12.43 -18.33 -0.75
CA SER A 31 -11.49 -19.04 0.11
C SER A 31 -12.02 -19.05 1.54
N ASN A 32 -12.32 -20.24 2.07
CA ASN A 32 -12.71 -20.41 3.47
C ASN A 32 -11.61 -19.95 4.41
N GLU A 33 -10.35 -20.25 4.08
CA GLU A 33 -9.20 -19.83 4.88
C GLU A 33 -9.09 -18.30 4.94
N ALA A 34 -9.27 -17.62 3.81
CA ALA A 34 -9.30 -16.16 3.77
C ALA A 34 -10.44 -15.63 4.63
N PHE A 35 -11.67 -16.13 4.45
CA PHE A 35 -12.83 -15.71 5.24
C PHE A 35 -12.61 -15.93 6.74
N ASP A 36 -12.13 -17.10 7.14
CA ASP A 36 -11.89 -17.48 8.52
C ASP A 36 -10.83 -16.58 9.17
N SER A 37 -9.76 -16.21 8.46
CA SER A 37 -8.74 -15.27 8.99
C SER A 37 -9.31 -13.89 9.35
N TYR A 38 -10.35 -13.42 8.67
CA TYR A 38 -11.05 -12.18 9.03
C TYR A 38 -12.00 -12.37 10.21
N LEU A 39 -12.57 -13.58 10.40
CA LEU A 39 -13.43 -13.89 11.54
C LEU A 39 -12.65 -13.87 12.86
N GLU A 40 -11.47 -14.49 12.87
CA GLU A 40 -10.66 -14.70 14.06
C GLU A 40 -10.20 -13.40 14.71
N GLU A 41 -9.74 -12.44 13.89
CA GLU A 41 -9.14 -11.21 14.39
C GLU A 41 -9.96 -9.96 14.06
N PRO A 42 -10.10 -9.50 12.80
CA PRO A 42 -10.83 -8.27 12.49
C PRO A 42 -12.28 -8.23 12.99
N VAL A 43 -13.07 -9.28 12.73
CA VAL A 43 -14.46 -9.38 13.20
C VAL A 43 -14.52 -9.46 14.72
N ALA A 44 -13.66 -10.26 15.35
CA ALA A 44 -13.59 -10.36 16.81
C ALA A 44 -13.18 -9.03 17.47
N ASN A 45 -12.23 -8.30 16.86
CA ASN A 45 -11.82 -6.97 17.28
C ASN A 45 -12.99 -5.98 17.16
N LEU A 46 -13.69 -5.97 16.03
CA LEU A 46 -14.85 -5.11 15.82
C LEU A 46 -15.98 -5.44 16.80
N LYS A 47 -16.32 -6.72 17.00
CA LYS A 47 -17.31 -7.16 17.99
C LYS A 47 -16.97 -6.60 19.37
N ARG A 48 -15.74 -6.82 19.86
CA ARG A 48 -15.27 -6.27 21.14
C ARG A 48 -15.32 -4.75 21.21
N SER A 49 -15.04 -4.07 20.11
CA SER A 49 -14.98 -2.61 20.06
C SER A 49 -16.38 -1.97 20.07
N LEU A 50 -17.38 -2.64 19.48
CA LEU A 50 -18.78 -2.24 19.47
C LEU A 50 -19.54 -2.66 20.75
N GLU A 51 -19.05 -3.63 21.50
CA GLU A 51 -19.68 -4.12 22.74
C GLU A 51 -19.53 -3.19 23.96
N SER A 52 -18.97 -1.98 23.79
CA SER A 52 -18.63 -1.12 24.92
C SER A 52 -19.76 -0.22 25.47
N ARG A 53 -19.80 -0.18 26.81
CA ARG A 53 -20.54 0.61 27.83
C ARG A 53 -22.06 0.52 27.98
N ASP A 54 -22.88 0.38 26.93
CA ASP A 54 -24.33 0.23 27.10
C ASP A 54 -24.85 -1.06 26.45
N LYS A 55 -25.04 -2.09 27.27
CA LYS A 55 -25.56 -3.40 26.87
C LYS A 55 -26.91 -3.34 26.14
N LYS A 56 -27.63 -2.22 26.23
CA LYS A 56 -28.92 -2.01 25.55
C LYS A 56 -28.79 -1.47 24.12
N LYS A 57 -27.59 -1.08 23.67
CA LYS A 57 -27.31 -0.53 22.33
C LYS A 57 -26.21 -1.30 21.61
N GLN A 58 -26.27 -2.64 21.63
CA GLN A 58 -25.38 -3.45 20.79
C GLN A 58 -25.69 -3.20 19.31
N ASP A 59 -24.70 -2.69 18.59
CA ASP A 59 -24.79 -2.39 17.17
C ASP A 59 -24.51 -3.63 16.30
N HIS A 60 -25.44 -4.59 16.36
CA HIS A 60 -25.36 -5.82 15.55
C HIS A 60 -25.51 -5.55 14.06
N ALA A 61 -26.16 -4.45 13.67
CA ALA A 61 -26.34 -4.08 12.27
C ALA A 61 -25.00 -3.74 11.62
N SER A 62 -24.16 -2.91 12.26
CA SER A 62 -22.82 -2.60 11.74
C SER A 62 -21.93 -3.84 11.65
N LEU A 63 -21.98 -4.74 12.64
CA LEU A 63 -21.22 -5.99 12.60
C LEU A 63 -21.69 -6.90 11.45
N THR A 64 -23.00 -7.00 11.23
CA THR A 64 -23.60 -7.75 10.12
C THR A 64 -23.18 -7.17 8.76
N ASN A 65 -23.24 -5.85 8.60
CA ASN A 65 -22.85 -5.18 7.36
C ASN A 65 -21.36 -5.37 7.08
N TYR A 66 -20.51 -5.22 8.09
CA TYR A 66 -19.07 -5.49 7.97
C TYR A 66 -18.79 -6.93 7.57
N LEU A 67 -19.44 -7.91 8.20
CA LEU A 67 -19.26 -9.33 7.85
C LEU A 67 -19.69 -9.63 6.41
N ARG A 68 -20.78 -9.01 5.94
CA ARG A 68 -21.20 -9.12 4.53
C ARG A 68 -20.18 -8.50 3.58
N MET A 69 -19.57 -7.37 3.92
CA MET A 69 -18.47 -6.81 3.12
C MET A 69 -17.26 -7.74 3.08
N VAL A 70 -16.89 -8.39 4.19
CA VAL A 70 -15.82 -9.39 4.21
C VAL A 70 -16.16 -10.56 3.29
N TYR A 71 -17.39 -11.08 3.38
CA TYR A 71 -17.90 -12.14 2.49
C TYR A 71 -17.79 -11.76 1.01
N GLU A 72 -18.32 -10.61 0.62
CA GLU A 72 -18.23 -10.11 -0.76
C GLU A 72 -16.78 -9.87 -1.19
N GLY A 73 -15.93 -9.33 -0.30
CA GLY A 73 -14.54 -9.03 -0.60
C GLY A 73 -13.68 -10.29 -0.82
N VAL A 74 -13.94 -11.36 -0.05
CA VAL A 74 -13.35 -12.69 -0.29
C VAL A 74 -13.89 -13.27 -1.59
N GLY A 75 -15.20 -13.20 -1.83
CA GLY A 75 -15.84 -13.67 -3.05
C GLY A 75 -15.31 -13.02 -4.33
N ALA A 76 -15.09 -11.71 -4.30
CA ALA A 76 -14.47 -10.95 -5.38
C ALA A 76 -12.96 -11.24 -5.55
N GLY A 77 -12.34 -11.84 -4.53
CA GLY A 77 -10.91 -12.16 -4.47
C GLY A 77 -10.02 -10.98 -4.10
N TRP A 78 -10.59 -9.88 -3.58
CA TRP A 78 -9.85 -8.71 -3.08
C TRP A 78 -9.27 -8.93 -1.69
N LEU A 79 -9.90 -9.79 -0.90
CA LEU A 79 -9.42 -10.21 0.42
C LEU A 79 -8.76 -11.59 0.31
N LYS A 80 -7.56 -11.70 0.86
CA LYS A 80 -6.76 -12.92 0.95
C LYS A 80 -6.55 -13.27 2.42
N THR A 81 -6.03 -14.46 2.71
CA THR A 81 -5.61 -14.83 4.06
C THR A 81 -4.74 -13.73 4.65
N ILE A 82 -5.09 -13.25 5.84
CA ILE A 82 -4.35 -12.17 6.50
C ILE A 82 -2.96 -12.70 6.89
N ASN A 83 -1.93 -11.99 6.45
CA ASN A 83 -0.57 -12.14 6.97
C ASN A 83 -0.14 -10.78 7.54
N TRP A 84 -0.02 -10.70 8.86
CA TRP A 84 0.30 -9.47 9.57
C TRP A 84 1.75 -8.99 9.38
N GLU A 85 2.64 -9.89 8.95
CA GLU A 85 4.05 -9.58 8.67
C GLU A 85 4.23 -8.90 7.31
N THR A 86 3.27 -9.08 6.41
CA THR A 86 3.30 -8.51 5.06
C THR A 86 2.29 -7.37 4.89
N PRO A 87 2.58 -6.37 4.04
CA PRO A 87 1.59 -5.36 3.66
C PRO A 87 0.32 -5.99 3.06
N SER A 88 -0.82 -5.33 3.28
CA SER A 88 -2.08 -5.78 2.66
C SER A 88 -2.00 -5.69 1.13
N PRO A 89 -2.59 -6.66 0.41
CA PRO A 89 -2.50 -6.68 -1.05
C PRO A 89 -3.28 -5.54 -1.71
N THR A 90 -4.34 -5.04 -1.06
CA THR A 90 -5.19 -3.95 -1.57
C THR A 90 -5.51 -2.96 -0.46
N PHE A 91 -5.82 -1.72 -0.85
CA PHE A 91 -6.25 -0.71 0.11
C PHE A 91 -7.53 -1.13 0.84
N LEU A 92 -8.47 -1.78 0.14
CA LEU A 92 -9.68 -2.35 0.76
C LEU A 92 -9.34 -3.37 1.85
N ALA A 93 -8.41 -4.30 1.57
CA ALA A 93 -7.97 -5.29 2.55
C ALA A 93 -7.36 -4.64 3.79
N HIS A 94 -6.57 -3.57 3.62
CA HIS A 94 -6.02 -2.78 4.72
C HIS A 94 -7.12 -2.09 5.55
N CYS A 95 -8.08 -1.45 4.89
CA CYS A 95 -9.21 -0.82 5.57
C CYS A 95 -10.03 -1.82 6.38
N LEU A 96 -10.37 -2.97 5.78
CA LEU A 96 -11.22 -3.97 6.44
C LEU A 96 -10.47 -4.72 7.54
N SER A 97 -9.20 -5.06 7.37
CA SER A 97 -8.44 -5.79 8.40
C SER A 97 -7.98 -4.89 9.55
N ARG A 98 -7.69 -3.60 9.28
CA ARG A 98 -7.11 -2.68 10.27
C ARG A 98 -8.04 -1.52 10.59
N LEU A 99 -8.31 -0.62 9.65
CA LEU A 99 -8.96 0.66 9.98
C LEU A 99 -10.38 0.50 10.54
N VAL A 100 -11.25 -0.25 9.87
CA VAL A 100 -12.66 -0.39 10.24
C VAL A 100 -12.80 -0.98 11.66
N PRO A 101 -12.17 -2.12 12.01
CA PRO A 101 -12.25 -2.67 13.37
C PRO A 101 -11.87 -1.67 14.49
N TYR A 102 -10.92 -0.77 14.23
CA TYR A 102 -10.43 0.20 15.21
C TYR A 102 -11.20 1.53 15.23
N GLN A 103 -11.60 2.05 14.07
CA GLN A 103 -12.19 3.38 13.95
C GLN A 103 -13.71 3.38 14.02
N LEU A 104 -14.40 2.31 13.59
CA LEU A 104 -15.85 2.33 13.46
C LEU A 104 -16.57 2.62 14.79
N ARG A 105 -15.98 2.20 15.93
CA ARG A 105 -16.50 2.51 17.28
C ARG A 105 -16.60 4.00 17.59
N LYS A 106 -15.77 4.83 16.94
CA LYS A 106 -15.74 6.29 17.12
C LYS A 106 -16.79 7.01 16.28
N VAL A 107 -17.36 6.32 15.30
CA VAL A 107 -18.39 6.84 14.41
C VAL A 107 -19.77 6.73 15.09
N PRO A 108 -20.64 7.77 15.01
CA PRO A 108 -22.04 7.68 15.43
C PRO A 108 -22.75 6.50 14.76
N VAL A 109 -23.64 5.81 15.49
CA VAL A 109 -24.25 4.54 15.03
C VAL A 109 -24.99 4.73 13.70
N GLU A 110 -25.70 5.85 13.58
CA GLU A 110 -26.45 6.30 12.43
C GLU A 110 -25.59 6.50 11.16
N GLU A 111 -24.29 6.79 11.30
CA GLU A 111 -23.38 7.06 10.18
C GLU A 111 -22.54 5.83 9.77
N ARG A 112 -22.48 4.79 10.62
CA ARG A 112 -21.59 3.64 10.41
C ARG A 112 -21.85 2.89 9.11
N ALA A 113 -23.11 2.75 8.71
CA ALA A 113 -23.46 2.09 7.46
C ALA A 113 -22.94 2.88 6.25
N ASP A 114 -23.04 4.21 6.29
CA ASP A 114 -22.53 5.08 5.22
C ASP A 114 -20.99 5.07 5.19
N VAL A 115 -20.32 5.07 6.35
CA VAL A 115 -18.86 4.92 6.43
C VAL A 115 -18.40 3.59 5.84
N LEU A 116 -19.06 2.48 6.18
CA LEU A 116 -18.75 1.16 5.62
C LEU A 116 -18.93 1.16 4.10
N ARG A 117 -20.01 1.73 3.58
CA ARG A 117 -20.23 1.90 2.14
C ARG A 117 -19.14 2.73 1.47
N ASN A 118 -18.73 3.84 2.09
CA ASN A 118 -17.67 4.69 1.56
C ASN A 118 -16.32 3.95 1.52
N VAL A 119 -15.98 3.20 2.56
CA VAL A 119 -14.79 2.34 2.59
C VAL A 119 -14.82 1.31 1.45
N TRP A 120 -15.98 0.67 1.21
CA TRP A 120 -16.13 -0.27 0.09
C TRP A 120 -15.87 0.41 -1.25
N ASN A 121 -16.57 1.51 -1.52
CA ASN A 121 -16.51 2.20 -2.81
C ASN A 121 -15.10 2.73 -3.10
N LEU A 122 -14.44 3.33 -2.10
CA LEU A 122 -13.06 3.79 -2.24
C LEU A 122 -12.09 2.62 -2.43
N GLY A 123 -12.25 1.56 -1.65
CA GLY A 123 -11.39 0.38 -1.74
C GLY A 123 -11.53 -0.35 -3.09
N GLU A 124 -12.75 -0.47 -3.62
CA GLU A 124 -13.01 -1.00 -4.96
C GLU A 124 -12.45 -0.08 -6.05
N GLY A 125 -12.62 1.25 -5.92
CA GLY A 125 -12.02 2.22 -6.83
C GLY A 125 -10.51 2.06 -6.89
N MET A 126 -9.84 2.04 -5.72
CA MET A 126 -8.40 1.81 -5.62
C MET A 126 -7.98 0.45 -6.18
N ALA A 127 -8.78 -0.61 -6.02
CA ALA A 127 -8.45 -1.92 -6.58
C ALA A 127 -8.41 -1.96 -8.12
N ARG A 128 -8.99 -0.95 -8.79
CA ARG A 128 -8.93 -0.78 -10.26
C ARG A 128 -7.74 0.08 -10.71
N GLU A 129 -7.11 0.78 -9.78
CA GLU A 129 -5.92 1.59 -10.01
C GLU A 129 -4.64 0.74 -10.03
N PRO A 130 -3.53 1.22 -10.62
CA PRO A 130 -2.23 0.60 -10.54
C PRO A 130 -1.83 0.17 -9.11
N GLN A 131 -1.20 -0.99 -8.97
CA GLN A 131 -0.88 -1.59 -7.67
C GLN A 131 -0.03 -0.68 -6.76
N TRP A 132 0.86 0.15 -7.34
CA TRP A 132 1.64 1.10 -6.57
C TRP A 132 0.78 2.15 -5.86
N LEU A 133 -0.37 2.55 -6.41
CA LEU A 133 -1.28 3.51 -5.78
C LEU A 133 -1.94 2.89 -4.54
N ASN A 134 -2.30 1.61 -4.61
CA ASN A 134 -2.77 0.86 -3.44
C ASN A 134 -1.72 0.85 -2.34
N GLN A 135 -0.49 0.46 -2.68
CA GLN A 135 0.60 0.38 -1.70
C GLN A 135 0.95 1.76 -1.14
N TYR A 136 1.01 2.79 -1.98
CA TYR A 136 1.19 4.16 -1.53
C TYR A 136 0.09 4.57 -0.55
N ALA A 137 -1.19 4.40 -0.88
CA ALA A 137 -2.29 4.73 0.02
C ALA A 137 -2.20 3.95 1.34
N ILE A 138 -1.88 2.65 1.31
CA ILE A 138 -1.64 1.84 2.52
C ILE A 138 -0.53 2.45 3.38
N THR A 139 0.61 2.83 2.80
CA THR A 139 1.74 3.40 3.56
C THR A 139 1.48 4.79 4.14
N GLN A 140 0.45 5.49 3.65
CA GLN A 140 0.03 6.81 4.14
C GLN A 140 -1.17 6.72 5.09
N THR A 141 -1.75 5.54 5.26
CA THR A 141 -2.95 5.33 6.08
C THR A 141 -2.61 4.46 7.28
N ASN A 142 -2.73 5.03 8.48
CA ASN A 142 -2.39 4.37 9.73
C ASN A 142 -3.61 4.32 10.67
N TRP A 143 -3.43 3.78 11.88
CA TRP A 143 -4.54 3.61 12.82
C TRP A 143 -5.13 4.93 13.36
N SER A 144 -4.51 6.07 13.11
CA SER A 144 -5.03 7.39 13.47
C SER A 144 -5.84 8.04 12.35
N THR A 145 -5.81 7.49 11.14
CA THR A 145 -6.59 7.99 10.01
C THR A 145 -8.09 7.94 10.35
N ASP A 146 -8.75 9.10 10.22
CA ASP A 146 -10.18 9.23 10.43
C ASP A 146 -10.94 8.59 9.28
N ILE A 147 -11.64 7.49 9.57
CA ILE A 147 -12.35 6.71 8.56
C ILE A 147 -13.56 7.47 7.98
N THR A 148 -14.07 8.48 8.68
CA THR A 148 -15.17 9.33 8.18
C THR A 148 -14.69 10.29 7.08
N LYS A 149 -13.40 10.61 7.05
CA LYS A 149 -12.76 11.51 6.10
C LYS A 149 -11.82 10.79 5.14
N LEU A 150 -12.05 9.49 4.92
CA LEU A 150 -11.13 8.65 4.15
C LEU A 150 -10.96 9.15 2.71
N GLN A 151 -12.02 9.68 2.09
CA GLN A 151 -11.95 10.27 0.76
C GLN A 151 -11.07 11.52 0.74
N GLU A 152 -11.32 12.50 1.61
CA GLU A 152 -10.52 13.72 1.73
C GLU A 152 -9.04 13.40 2.01
N HIS A 153 -8.79 12.39 2.85
CA HIS A 153 -7.45 11.89 3.13
C HIS A 153 -6.78 11.35 1.87
N LEU A 154 -7.47 10.49 1.11
CA LEU A 154 -6.96 9.94 -0.15
C LEU A 154 -6.66 11.04 -1.17
N GLU A 155 -7.59 11.97 -1.39
CA GLU A 155 -7.39 13.11 -2.30
C GLU A 155 -6.13 13.90 -1.91
N THR A 156 -5.97 14.21 -0.63
CA THR A 156 -4.81 14.95 -0.10
C THR A 156 -3.49 14.22 -0.32
N ILE A 157 -3.44 12.90 -0.10
CA ILE A 157 -2.18 12.16 -0.25
C ILE A 157 -1.87 11.81 -1.72
N LEU A 158 -2.89 11.62 -2.55
CA LEU A 158 -2.74 11.17 -3.94
C LEU A 158 -2.46 12.34 -4.89
N GLU A 159 -3.03 13.51 -4.65
CA GLU A 159 -2.83 14.68 -5.50
C GLU A 159 -1.35 14.97 -5.79
N PRO A 160 -0.43 15.03 -4.80
CA PRO A 160 0.97 15.34 -5.08
C PRO A 160 1.68 14.31 -5.98
N VAL A 161 1.31 13.03 -5.86
CA VAL A 161 1.99 11.94 -6.59
C VAL A 161 1.41 11.69 -7.98
N LEU A 162 0.19 12.19 -8.22
CA LEU A 162 -0.47 12.17 -9.52
C LEU A 162 -0.25 13.47 -10.31
N SER A 163 0.10 14.57 -9.63
CA SER A 163 0.36 15.84 -10.26
C SER A 163 1.63 15.83 -11.11
N GLN A 164 1.59 16.49 -12.27
CA GLN A 164 2.77 16.63 -13.13
C GLN A 164 3.81 17.51 -12.42
N THR A 165 4.94 16.91 -12.07
CA THR A 165 6.06 17.65 -11.47
C THR A 165 6.81 18.40 -12.56
N LYS A 166 7.29 19.61 -12.27
CA LYS A 166 8.10 20.39 -13.22
C LYS A 166 9.43 19.68 -13.48
N ASN A 167 9.89 19.72 -14.74
CA ASN A 167 11.19 19.21 -15.09
C ASN A 167 12.30 19.92 -14.31
N ALA A 168 13.23 19.14 -13.80
CA ALA A 168 14.43 19.64 -13.15
C ALA A 168 15.32 20.43 -14.11
N THR A 169 15.96 21.47 -13.58
CA THR A 169 16.91 22.28 -14.35
C THR A 169 18.30 21.65 -14.44
N TRP A 170 18.57 20.62 -13.63
CA TRP A 170 19.87 19.94 -13.53
C TRP A 170 21.05 20.87 -13.26
N LYS A 171 20.79 21.97 -12.55
CA LYS A 171 21.78 22.97 -12.13
C LYS A 171 21.83 23.02 -10.61
N GLY A 172 23.01 23.21 -10.05
CA GLY A 172 23.19 23.44 -8.62
C GLY A 172 23.86 22.28 -7.91
N LYS A 173 23.53 22.11 -6.63
CA LYS A 173 24.08 21.06 -5.77
C LYS A 173 23.26 19.78 -5.95
N TYR A 174 23.89 18.65 -5.64
CA TYR A 174 23.25 17.35 -5.62
C TYR A 174 23.28 16.79 -4.20
N ASN A 175 22.15 16.22 -3.78
CA ASN A 175 22.01 15.46 -2.56
C ASN A 175 22.04 13.97 -2.91
N LEU A 176 22.69 13.16 -2.08
CA LEU A 176 22.67 11.70 -2.21
C LEU A 176 21.89 11.10 -1.04
N ASN A 177 20.93 10.24 -1.37
CA ASN A 177 20.27 9.32 -0.45
C ASN A 177 20.63 7.88 -0.85
N VAL A 178 20.86 7.01 0.13
CA VAL A 178 21.16 5.60 -0.11
C VAL A 178 20.11 4.74 0.58
N ILE A 179 19.30 4.06 -0.23
CA ILE A 179 18.24 3.18 0.26
C ILE A 179 18.78 1.76 0.33
N ASN A 180 18.64 1.11 1.50
CA ASN A 180 18.93 -0.31 1.65
C ASN A 180 17.67 -1.13 1.37
N LEU A 181 17.62 -1.79 0.21
CA LEU A 181 16.46 -2.54 -0.27
C LEU A 181 16.28 -3.87 0.49
N ARG A 182 17.33 -4.34 1.16
CA ARG A 182 17.29 -5.46 2.12
C ARG A 182 16.25 -5.27 3.22
N ASN A 183 15.95 -4.02 3.57
CA ASN A 183 14.95 -3.70 4.59
C ASN A 183 13.51 -4.05 4.15
N VAL A 184 13.29 -4.28 2.85
CA VAL A 184 12.01 -4.73 2.29
C VAL A 184 12.04 -6.25 2.09
N SER A 185 13.11 -6.76 1.49
CA SER A 185 13.27 -8.19 1.18
C SER A 185 14.75 -8.57 1.27
N ASP A 186 15.05 -9.55 2.13
CA ASP A 186 16.43 -9.92 2.51
C ASP A 186 17.26 -10.42 1.32
N GLY A 187 16.62 -11.02 0.31
CA GLY A 187 17.25 -11.55 -0.90
C GLY A 187 17.20 -10.62 -2.12
N PHE A 188 16.74 -9.38 -1.96
CA PHE A 188 16.52 -8.48 -3.08
C PHE A 188 17.84 -8.03 -3.73
N LEU A 189 18.03 -8.32 -5.01
CA LEU A 189 19.14 -7.83 -5.84
C LEU A 189 18.63 -6.82 -6.88
N PRO A 190 19.03 -5.54 -6.81
CA PRO A 190 18.51 -4.49 -7.68
C PRO A 190 18.90 -4.68 -9.15
N GLY A 191 17.92 -5.03 -9.98
CA GLY A 191 18.07 -5.22 -11.42
C GLY A 191 17.61 -4.02 -12.24
N ARG A 192 16.68 -4.26 -13.17
CA ARG A 192 16.14 -3.22 -14.06
C ARG A 192 15.42 -2.15 -13.24
N MET A 193 15.61 -0.90 -13.63
CA MET A 193 14.89 0.25 -13.10
C MET A 193 14.01 0.85 -14.18
N PHE A 194 12.81 1.28 -13.81
CA PHE A 194 11.89 2.02 -14.67
C PHE A 194 10.98 2.94 -13.83
N LEU A 195 10.33 3.92 -14.45
CA LEU A 195 9.32 4.73 -13.77
C LEU A 195 7.94 4.12 -13.99
N ALA A 196 7.13 3.96 -12.94
CA ALA A 196 5.70 3.64 -13.08
C ALA A 196 4.83 4.90 -13.16
N SER A 197 5.37 6.02 -12.68
CA SER A 197 4.85 7.38 -12.82
C SER A 197 6.03 8.35 -12.65
N PRO A 198 5.88 9.65 -12.96
CA PRO A 198 6.94 10.65 -12.77
C PRO A 198 7.53 10.69 -11.33
N ALA A 199 6.74 10.28 -10.34
CA ALA A 199 7.13 10.27 -8.93
C ALA A 199 7.39 8.87 -8.37
N VAL A 200 7.30 7.79 -9.17
CA VAL A 200 7.46 6.41 -8.67
C VAL A 200 8.48 5.65 -9.49
N LEU A 201 9.65 5.46 -8.88
CA LEU A 201 10.70 4.57 -9.35
C LEU A 201 10.37 3.13 -8.96
N CYS A 202 10.45 2.23 -9.94
CA CYS A 202 10.35 0.80 -9.74
C CYS A 202 11.72 0.16 -9.96
N VAL A 203 12.10 -0.73 -9.05
CA VAL A 203 13.32 -1.54 -9.12
C VAL A 203 12.88 -2.99 -9.12
N GLU A 204 13.16 -3.72 -10.20
CA GLU A 204 12.90 -5.16 -10.31
C GLU A 204 14.00 -5.93 -9.55
N ASN A 205 13.63 -7.02 -8.88
CA ASN A 205 14.60 -7.98 -8.37
C ASN A 205 15.20 -8.76 -9.56
N GLU A 206 16.52 -8.79 -9.66
CA GLU A 206 17.23 -9.53 -10.71
C GLU A 206 17.01 -11.05 -10.61
N LEU A 207 16.78 -11.56 -9.40
CA LEU A 207 16.53 -12.97 -9.16
C LEU A 207 15.07 -13.39 -9.37
N ASP A 208 14.12 -12.46 -9.23
CA ASP A 208 12.69 -12.70 -9.38
C ASP A 208 11.97 -11.44 -9.91
N GLN A 209 11.68 -11.41 -11.21
CA GLN A 209 11.04 -10.26 -11.86
C GLN A 209 9.58 -10.05 -11.46
N GLU A 210 8.97 -10.94 -10.66
CA GLU A 210 7.67 -10.67 -10.03
C GLU A 210 7.80 -9.79 -8.78
N GLU A 211 9.00 -9.73 -8.19
CA GLU A 211 9.31 -8.90 -7.03
C GLU A 211 9.88 -7.55 -7.46
N THR A 212 9.01 -6.54 -7.51
CA THR A 212 9.40 -5.15 -7.80
C THR A 212 9.22 -4.30 -6.55
N ILE A 213 10.24 -3.54 -6.16
CA ILE A 213 10.14 -2.53 -5.09
C ILE A 213 9.81 -1.17 -5.70
N GLY A 214 8.74 -0.55 -5.19
CA GLY A 214 8.37 0.83 -5.53
C GLY A 214 9.03 1.83 -4.58
N ILE A 215 9.48 2.95 -5.13
CA ILE A 215 10.12 4.04 -4.41
C ILE A 215 9.48 5.35 -4.87
N LEU A 216 8.91 6.07 -3.91
CA LEU A 216 8.39 7.40 -4.13
C LEU A 216 9.55 8.40 -4.19
N LEU A 217 9.62 9.14 -5.29
CA LEU A 217 10.54 10.26 -5.51
C LEU A 217 9.84 11.54 -5.06
N ARG A 218 10.40 12.23 -4.06
CA ARG A 218 9.83 13.46 -3.51
C ARG A 218 10.91 14.49 -3.22
N HIS A 219 10.64 15.72 -3.68
CA HIS A 219 11.47 16.90 -3.42
C HIS A 219 10.89 17.76 -2.30
N PRO A 220 11.70 18.31 -1.39
CA PRO A 220 13.12 18.00 -1.17
C PRO A 220 13.33 16.74 -0.32
N SER A 221 14.12 15.79 -0.84
CA SER A 221 14.84 14.72 -0.12
C SER A 221 14.07 13.82 0.86
N GLU A 222 12.83 13.44 0.57
CA GLU A 222 12.10 12.42 1.35
C GLU A 222 11.64 11.26 0.47
N CYS A 223 12.61 10.59 -0.18
CA CYS A 223 12.32 9.36 -0.92
C CYS A 223 11.81 8.29 0.04
N LYS A 224 10.65 7.70 -0.26
CA LYS A 224 10.00 6.70 0.61
C LYS A 224 9.83 5.39 -0.13
N VAL A 225 10.25 4.30 0.50
CA VAL A 225 10.01 2.95 -0.02
C VAL A 225 8.53 2.61 0.15
N LEU A 226 7.88 2.24 -0.95
CA LEU A 226 6.46 1.85 -0.99
C LEU A 226 6.23 0.38 -0.62
N GLY A 227 7.29 -0.44 -0.68
CA GLY A 227 7.23 -1.89 -0.52
C GLY A 227 7.19 -2.60 -1.87
N ILE A 228 6.76 -3.88 -1.86
CA ILE A 228 6.61 -4.68 -3.06
C ILE A 228 5.35 -4.24 -3.81
N VAL A 229 5.52 -3.80 -5.05
CA VAL A 229 4.44 -3.25 -5.90
C VAL A 229 4.06 -4.16 -7.08
N GLY A 230 4.79 -5.26 -7.28
CA GLY A 230 4.55 -6.21 -8.36
C GLY A 230 4.86 -5.64 -9.75
N LYS A 231 4.35 -6.28 -10.81
CA LYS A 231 4.55 -5.83 -12.19
C LYS A 231 3.75 -4.58 -12.50
N LEU A 232 4.44 -3.56 -13.02
CA LEU A 232 3.86 -2.28 -13.40
C LEU A 232 4.27 -1.91 -14.82
N PRO A 233 3.40 -1.20 -15.57
CA PRO A 233 3.78 -0.67 -16.87
C PRO A 233 4.85 0.42 -16.71
N GLU A 234 5.74 0.50 -17.69
CA GLU A 234 6.74 1.55 -17.77
C GLU A 234 6.12 2.85 -18.28
N HIS A 235 6.34 3.93 -17.53
CA HIS A 235 6.04 5.30 -17.90
C HIS A 235 7.23 5.88 -18.67
N SER A 236 6.97 6.32 -19.89
CA SER A 236 7.96 7.01 -20.71
C SER A 236 7.86 8.52 -20.52
N GLU A 237 8.96 9.14 -20.12
CA GLU A 237 9.07 10.60 -20.06
C GLU A 237 9.78 11.15 -21.31
N SER A 238 9.28 12.26 -21.85
CA SER A 238 9.96 12.98 -22.92
C SER A 238 10.75 14.15 -22.34
N PHE A 239 12.04 13.93 -22.05
CA PHE A 239 12.96 14.98 -21.65
C PHE A 239 14.38 14.68 -22.13
N THR A 240 15.26 15.68 -22.06
CA THR A 240 16.70 15.48 -22.33
C THR A 240 17.40 15.21 -21.01
N PRO A 241 17.86 13.97 -20.75
CA PRO A 241 18.57 13.66 -19.51
C PRO A 241 19.94 14.34 -19.47
N PRO A 242 20.48 14.64 -18.28
CA PRO A 242 21.86 15.08 -18.12
C PRO A 242 22.82 13.97 -18.56
N SER A 243 24.08 14.34 -18.82
CA SER A 243 25.12 13.32 -19.02
C SER A 243 25.41 12.64 -17.68
N ILE A 244 25.29 11.31 -17.64
CA ILE A 244 25.59 10.49 -16.46
C ILE A 244 26.80 9.62 -16.77
N LYS A 245 27.82 9.66 -15.90
CA LYS A 245 28.94 8.71 -15.92
C LYS A 245 29.10 8.11 -14.53
N LEU A 246 29.33 6.81 -14.48
CA LEU A 246 29.46 6.06 -13.23
C LEU A 246 30.95 5.70 -13.03
N SER A 247 31.46 5.92 -11.82
CA SER A 247 32.77 5.42 -11.37
C SER A 247 32.60 4.54 -10.13
N SER A 248 33.68 3.91 -9.68
CA SER A 248 33.69 3.03 -8.51
C SER A 248 33.38 3.74 -7.17
N ASP A 249 33.42 5.07 -7.15
CA ASP A 249 33.29 5.91 -5.96
C ASP A 249 32.44 7.18 -6.16
N ALA A 250 31.98 7.46 -7.38
CA ALA A 250 31.24 8.68 -7.70
C ALA A 250 30.25 8.49 -8.85
N ILE A 251 29.23 9.35 -8.85
CA ILE A 251 28.27 9.52 -9.94
C ILE A 251 28.52 10.92 -10.51
N LEU A 252 28.92 11.02 -11.77
CA LEU A 252 29.11 12.32 -12.43
C LEU A 252 27.84 12.70 -13.18
N ILE A 253 27.24 13.83 -12.80
CA ILE A 253 26.06 14.41 -13.46
C ILE A 253 26.47 15.71 -14.13
N ASN A 254 26.41 15.78 -15.46
CA ASN A 254 26.96 16.89 -16.25
C ASN A 254 28.42 17.22 -15.89
N GLY A 255 29.21 16.19 -15.56
CA GLY A 255 30.61 16.32 -15.14
C GLY A 255 30.81 16.75 -13.68
N ILE A 256 29.75 17.04 -12.93
CA ILE A 256 29.83 17.37 -11.51
C ILE A 256 29.85 16.05 -10.71
N PRO A 257 30.90 15.78 -9.91
CA PRO A 257 31.00 14.55 -9.15
C PRO A 257 30.11 14.58 -7.90
N VAL A 258 29.36 13.51 -7.70
CA VAL A 258 28.60 13.21 -6.47
C VAL A 258 29.22 11.98 -5.83
N SER A 259 29.77 12.14 -4.62
CA SER A 259 30.40 11.04 -3.88
C SER A 259 29.40 9.93 -3.61
N ALA A 260 29.65 8.72 -4.10
CA ALA A 260 28.77 7.56 -3.98
C ALA A 260 29.52 6.44 -3.24
N PRO A 261 29.59 6.50 -1.90
CA PRO A 261 30.35 5.53 -1.13
C PRO A 261 29.80 4.12 -1.34
N PHE A 262 30.72 3.14 -1.41
CA PHE A 262 30.43 1.71 -1.52
C PHE A 262 29.74 1.25 -2.82
N ILE A 263 29.74 2.07 -3.88
CA ILE A 263 29.13 1.67 -5.15
C ILE A 263 29.94 0.59 -5.87
N SER A 264 31.28 0.70 -5.89
CA SER A 264 32.25 -0.28 -6.41
C SER A 264 32.09 -0.67 -7.89
N ALA A 265 31.02 -1.38 -8.25
CA ALA A 265 30.71 -1.88 -9.59
C ALA A 265 29.31 -1.40 -10.05
N PRO A 266 29.14 -0.10 -10.35
CA PRO A 266 27.87 0.41 -10.87
C PRO A 266 27.53 -0.19 -12.23
N HIS A 267 26.30 -0.65 -12.43
CA HIS A 267 25.91 -1.33 -13.67
C HIS A 267 24.66 -0.76 -14.35
N ARG A 268 23.77 -0.09 -13.61
CA ARG A 268 22.59 0.58 -14.21
C ARG A 268 22.37 1.95 -13.60
N SER A 269 21.86 2.85 -14.42
CA SER A 269 21.37 4.15 -14.00
C SER A 269 20.04 4.47 -14.68
N LEU A 270 19.14 5.13 -13.96
CA LEU A 270 17.91 5.70 -14.51
C LEU A 270 17.85 7.18 -14.12
N CYS A 271 17.39 8.01 -15.05
CA CYS A 271 17.15 9.43 -14.80
C CYS A 271 15.67 9.73 -14.93
N ALA A 272 15.11 10.45 -13.96
CA ALA A 272 13.74 10.96 -14.00
C ALA A 272 13.74 12.45 -14.29
N ALA A 273 12.77 12.93 -15.09
CA ALA A 273 12.59 14.34 -15.42
C ALA A 273 12.43 15.22 -14.17
N THR A 274 11.95 14.62 -13.07
CA THR A 274 11.73 15.25 -11.76
C THR A 274 13.01 15.56 -10.98
N GLY A 275 14.19 15.27 -11.53
CA GLY A 275 15.48 15.67 -10.95
C GLY A 275 16.16 14.59 -10.12
N PHE A 276 15.80 13.33 -10.35
CA PHE A 276 16.38 12.17 -9.68
C PHE A 276 17.24 11.35 -10.64
N VAL A 277 18.39 10.90 -10.18
CA VAL A 277 19.21 9.85 -10.80
C VAL A 277 19.30 8.68 -9.84
N ALA A 278 18.81 7.53 -10.26
CA ALA A 278 18.89 6.28 -9.54
C ALA A 278 20.03 5.43 -10.10
N VAL A 279 20.83 4.80 -9.23
CA VAL A 279 21.95 3.96 -9.64
C VAL A 279 21.99 2.69 -8.79
N THR A 280 22.26 1.55 -9.42
CA THR A 280 22.47 0.24 -8.79
C THR A 280 23.87 -0.31 -9.10
N ALA A 281 24.33 -1.28 -8.30
CA ALA A 281 25.63 -1.94 -8.43
C ALA A 281 25.47 -3.47 -8.35
N GLU A 282 26.31 -4.24 -9.08
CA GLU A 282 26.08 -5.67 -9.39
C GLU A 282 25.88 -6.55 -8.14
N ASP A 283 26.66 -6.31 -7.09
CA ASP A 283 26.62 -7.11 -5.85
C ASP A 283 26.08 -6.32 -4.64
N SER A 284 25.22 -5.32 -4.88
CA SER A 284 24.74 -4.43 -3.82
C SER A 284 23.23 -4.39 -3.74
N GLN A 285 22.71 -4.61 -2.53
CA GLN A 285 21.29 -4.42 -2.20
C GLN A 285 20.93 -2.94 -1.94
N ARG A 286 21.81 -2.01 -2.31
CA ARG A 286 21.62 -0.57 -2.13
C ARG A 286 21.23 0.09 -3.43
N LEU A 287 20.36 1.09 -3.31
CA LEU A 287 20.05 2.03 -4.36
C LEU A 287 20.60 3.40 -4.00
N TRP A 288 21.42 3.96 -4.87
CA TRP A 288 21.90 5.35 -4.75
C TRP A 288 20.93 6.25 -5.50
N LEU A 289 20.32 7.19 -4.78
CA LEU A 289 19.39 8.19 -5.31
C LEU A 289 20.02 9.56 -5.18
N VAL A 290 20.38 10.14 -6.31
CA VAL A 290 20.89 11.50 -6.40
C VAL A 290 19.75 12.43 -6.79
N GLU A 291 19.57 13.50 -6.04
CA GLU A 291 18.55 14.52 -6.27
C GLU A 291 19.21 15.88 -6.52
N VAL A 292 18.69 16.66 -7.46
CA VAL A 292 19.06 18.08 -7.61
C VAL A 292 18.41 18.92 -6.52
N ALA A 293 19.23 19.67 -5.77
CA ALA A 293 18.79 20.51 -4.65
C ALA A 293 17.96 21.72 -5.12
#